data_AF-A0A968D3M4-F1
#
_entry.id   AF-A0A968D3M4-F1
#
_cell.length_a   1.000
_cell.length_b   1.000
_cell.length_c   1.000
_cell.angle_alpha   90.00
_cell.angle_beta   90.00
_cell.angle_gamma   90.00
#
_symmetry.space_group_name_H-M   'P 1'
#
loop_
_entity.id
_entity.type
_entity.pdbx_description
1 polymer ?
#
loop_
_entity_poly.entity_id
_entity_poly.type
_entity_poly.pdbx_seq_one_letter_code
_entity_poly.pdbx_strand_id
1 'polypeptide(L)' 'GLPISERGVRWAIGAFLIIIALMIGSAASTKWSMILRYFHPKSFGISDPIFGRDVAFYVFSLPFYLFLKSWLMGFIVF' A
#
# COMPACT_ATOMS: atom_id res chain seq x y z
N GLY A 1 -19.96 38.03 -4.08
CA GLY A 1 -19.61 36.60 -4.04
C GLY A 1 -19.26 36.18 -5.46
N LEU A 2 -18.13 35.50 -5.66
CA LEU A 2 -17.67 35.12 -6.99
C LEU A 2 -18.69 34.19 -7.68
N PRO A 3 -19.11 34.45 -8.94
CA PRO A 3 -19.98 33.55 -9.68
C PRO A 3 -19.16 32.32 -10.11
N ILE A 4 -19.21 31.26 -9.30
CA ILE A 4 -18.47 30.02 -9.58
C ILE A 4 -19.26 29.24 -10.64
N SER A 5 -18.69 29.08 -11.84
CA SER A 5 -19.32 28.27 -12.88
C SER A 5 -19.34 26.80 -12.47
N GLU A 6 -20.52 26.18 -12.40
CA GLU A 6 -20.69 24.77 -11.99
C GLU A 6 -19.84 23.81 -12.83
N ARG A 7 -19.63 24.12 -14.11
CA ARG A 7 -18.78 23.33 -15.01
C ARG A 7 -17.31 23.40 -14.60
N GLY A 8 -16.80 24.58 -14.27
CA GLY A 8 -15.41 24.76 -13.84
C GLY A 8 -15.10 24.00 -12.53
N VAL A 9 -16.03 24.04 -11.58
CA VAL A 9 -15.90 23.30 -10.31
C VAL A 9 -15.85 21.78 -10.56
N ARG A 10 -16.72 21.26 -11.44
CA ARG A 10 -16.74 19.82 -11.76
C ARG A 10 -15.43 19.34 -12.39
N TRP A 11 -14.84 20.13 -13.30
CA TRP A 11 -13.54 19.80 -13.89
C TRP A 11 -12.41 19.87 -12.86
N ALA A 12 -12.43 20.86 -11.97
CA ALA A 12 -11.44 20.96 -10.90
C ALA A 12 -11.51 19.75 -9.94
N ILE A 13 -12.71 19.31 -9.56
CA ILE A 13 -12.90 18.09 -8.76
C ILE A 13 -12.37 16.87 -9.52
N GLY A 14 -12.72 16.73 -10.81
CA GLY A 14 -12.23 15.61 -11.63
C GLY A 14 -10.71 15.56 -11.72
N ALA A 15 -10.06 16.70 -11.99
CA ALA A 15 -8.61 16.80 -12.03
C ALA A 15 -7.97 16.46 -10.68
N PHE A 16 -8.54 16.96 -9.58
CA PHE A 16 -8.08 16.65 -8.23
C PHE A 16 -8.16 15.16 -7.91
N LEU A 17 -9.28 14.50 -8.23
CA LEU A 17 -9.45 13.07 -8.04
C LEU A 17 -8.46 12.25 -8.86
N ILE A 18 -8.20 12.64 -10.11
CA ILE A 18 -7.21 11.96 -10.97
C ILE A 18 -5.81 12.08 -10.36
N ILE A 19 -5.42 13.27 -9.89
CA ILE A 19 -4.11 13.48 -9.26
C ILE A 19 -3.97 12.59 -8.01
N ILE A 20 -4.98 12.57 -7.14
CA ILE A 20 -4.99 11.69 -5.96
C ILE A 20 -4.90 10.22 -6.37
N ALA A 21 -5.68 9.78 -7.36
CA ALA A 21 -5.66 8.41 -7.83
C ALA A 21 -4.29 7.99 -8.37
N LEU A 22 -3.61 8.87 -9.11
CA LEU A 22 -2.26 8.62 -9.62
C LEU A 22 -1.21 8.58 -8.49
N MET A 23 -1.33 9.44 -7.48
CA MET A 23 -0.45 9.43 -6.31
C MET A 23 -0.61 8.12 -5.53
N ILE A 24 -1.85 7.70 -5.24
CA ILE A 24 -2.12 6.45 -4.52
C ILE A 24 -1.68 5.24 -5.36
N GLY A 25 -2.03 5.22 -6.66
CA GLY A 25 -1.70 4.13 -7.57
C GLY A 25 -0.20 3.96 -7.79
N SER A 26 0.56 5.04 -7.91
CA SER A 26 2.03 4.98 -8.06
C SER A 26 2.71 4.45 -6.80
N ALA A 27 2.26 4.89 -5.62
CA ALA A 27 2.76 4.39 -4.34
C ALA A 27 2.47 2.89 -4.17
N ALA A 28 1.26 2.43 -4.53
CA ALA A 28 0.88 1.02 -4.51
C ALA A 28 1.68 0.17 -5.52
N SER A 29 1.92 0.70 -6.73
CA SER A 29 2.69 0.01 -7.77
C SER A 29 4.10 -0.38 -7.31
N THR A 30 4.77 0.51 -6.57
CA THR A 30 6.11 0.24 -6.02
C THR A 30 6.11 -0.92 -5.01
N LYS A 31 4.97 -1.17 -4.36
CA LYS A 31 4.78 -2.25 -3.38
C LYS A 31 4.19 -3.53 -3.99
N TRP A 32 3.85 -3.53 -5.28
CA TRP A 32 3.21 -4.67 -5.93
C TRP A 32 4.06 -5.95 -5.85
N SER A 33 5.38 -5.84 -5.96
CA SER A 33 6.30 -6.96 -5.80
C SER A 33 6.27 -7.58 -4.40
N MET A 34 6.09 -6.78 -3.35
CA MET A 34 5.92 -7.26 -1.97
C MET A 34 4.60 -8.03 -1.83
N ILE A 35 3.51 -7.49 -2.39
CA ILE A 35 2.18 -8.13 -2.35
C ILE A 35 2.22 -9.49 -3.07
N LEU A 36 2.82 -9.55 -4.26
CA LEU A 36 2.99 -10.81 -5.00
C LEU A 36 3.80 -11.84 -4.21
N ARG A 37 4.89 -11.41 -3.57
CA ARG A 37 5.73 -12.27 -2.72
C ARG A 37 4.98 -12.81 -1.50
N TYR A 38 4.08 -12.02 -0.93
CA TYR A 38 3.21 -12.45 0.18
C TYR A 38 2.23 -13.54 -0.25
N PHE A 39 1.61 -13.42 -1.43
CA PHE A 39 0.66 -14.42 -1.94
C PHE A 39 1.32 -15.67 -2.50
N HIS A 40 2.56 -15.56 -2.98
CA HIS A 40 3.33 -16.67 -3.54
C HIS A 40 4.66 -16.89 -2.81
N PRO A 41 4.64 -17.17 -1.49
CA PRO A 41 5.86 -17.40 -0.75
C PRO A 41 6.47 -18.75 -1.14
N LYS A 42 7.80 -18.84 -1.09
CA LYS A 42 8.54 -20.10 -1.22
C LYS A 42 9.24 -20.41 0.10
N SER A 43 9.17 -21.65 0.56
CA SER A 43 9.91 -22.08 1.75
C SER A 43 11.41 -22.10 1.46
N PHE A 44 12.20 -21.65 2.42
CA PHE A 44 13.65 -21.79 2.37
C PHE A 44 14.12 -23.13 2.98
N GLY A 45 13.24 -23.83 3.71
CA GLY A 45 13.57 -25.08 4.39
C GLY A 45 14.45 -24.89 5.63
N ILE A 46 14.76 -23.64 5.98
CA ILE A 46 15.55 -23.27 7.14
C ILE A 46 14.59 -22.67 8.16
N SER A 47 14.50 -23.31 9.33
CA SER A 47 13.73 -22.79 10.45
C SER A 47 14.62 -21.94 11.35
N ASP A 48 14.12 -20.79 11.78
CA ASP A 48 14.81 -19.96 12.76
C ASP A 48 14.86 -20.67 14.12
N PRO A 49 16.01 -20.66 14.82
CA PRO A 49 16.22 -21.40 16.06
C PRO A 49 15.48 -20.82 17.27
N ILE A 50 15.00 -19.58 17.21
CA ILE A 50 14.35 -18.89 18.33
C ILE A 50 12.84 -19.12 18.30
N PHE A 51 12.19 -18.85 17.16
CA PHE A 51 10.73 -18.92 17.03
C PHE A 51 10.24 -20.13 16.22
N GLY A 52 11.15 -20.95 15.67
CA GLY A 52 10.79 -22.15 14.91
C GLY A 52 10.04 -21.88 13.62
N ARG A 53 10.14 -20.65 13.06
CA ARG A 53 9.47 -20.28 11.81
C ARG A 53 10.42 -20.39 10.63
N ASP A 54 9.91 -20.81 9.47
CA ASP A 54 10.69 -20.76 8.24
C ASP A 54 11.12 -19.31 7.94
N VAL A 55 12.35 -19.12 7.49
CA VAL A 55 12.90 -17.81 7.07
C VAL A 55 11.97 -17.11 6.06
N ALA A 56 11.20 -17.86 5.27
CA ALA A 56 10.17 -17.37 4.34
C ALA A 56 9.17 -16.42 4.99
N PHE A 57 8.83 -16.63 6.26
CA PHE A 57 7.94 -15.73 7.00
C PHE A 57 8.53 -14.31 7.07
N TYR A 58 9.81 -14.19 7.41
CA TYR A 58 10.48 -12.92 7.61
C TYR A 58 10.78 -12.20 6.29
N VAL A 59 10.99 -12.95 5.20
CA VAL A 59 11.29 -12.38 3.88
C VAL A 59 10.02 -11.97 3.12
N PHE A 60 8.94 -12.75 3.23
CA PHE A 60 7.74 -12.55 2.41
C PHE A 60 6.53 -12.01 3.18
N SER A 61 6.31 -12.48 4.40
CA SER A 61 5.12 -12.12 5.18
C SER A 61 5.31 -10.91 6.07
N LEU A 62 6.43 -10.85 6.79
CA LEU A 62 6.71 -9.76 7.73
C LEU A 62 6.72 -8.37 7.06
N PRO A 63 7.33 -8.16 5.89
CA PRO A 63 7.29 -6.85 5.23
C PRO A 63 5.87 -6.42 4.86
N PHE A 64 5.02 -7.37 4.46
CA PHE A 64 3.60 -7.10 4.16
C PHE A 64 2.82 -6.70 5.41
N TYR A 65 3.01 -7.40 6.53
CA TYR A 65 2.36 -7.03 7.80
C TYR A 65 2.81 -5.66 8.29
N LEU A 66 4.10 -5.32 8.18
CA LEU A 66 4.61 -4.00 8.53
C LEU A 66 4.03 -2.92 7.61
N PHE A 67 3.92 -3.18 6.32
CA PHE A 67 3.27 -2.29 5.37
C PHE A 67 1.81 -2.03 5.77
N LEU A 68 1.02 -3.08 6.01
CA LEU A 68 -0.38 -2.95 6.39
C LEU A 68 -0.54 -2.22 7.73
N LYS A 69 0.30 -2.52 8.72
CA LYS A 69 0.32 -1.82 10.01
C LYS A 69 0.57 -0.33 9.83
N SER A 70 1.60 0.06 9.09
CA SER A 70 1.93 1.47 8.85
C SER A 70 0.82 2.18 8.08
N TRP A 71 0.23 1.51 7.08
CA TRP A 71 -0.86 2.04 6.30
C TRP A 71 -2.13 2.26 7.15
N LEU A 72 -2.50 1.29 7.99
CA LEU A 72 -3.63 1.42 8.94
C LEU A 72 -3.40 2.52 9.97
N MET A 73 -2.20 2.61 10.56
CA MET A 73 -1.85 3.71 11.46
C MET A 73 -1.96 5.07 10.78
N GLY A 74 -1.59 5.15 9.49
CA GLY A 74 -1.79 6.35 8.67
C GLY A 74 -3.27 6.77 8.53
N PHE A 75 -4.24 5.86 8.58
CA PHE A 75 -5.66 6.24 8.61
C PHE A 75 -6.19 6.57 9.99
N ILE A 76 -5.57 6.03 11.05
CA ILE A 76 -6.04 6.24 12.43
C ILE A 76 -5.55 7.58 12.98
N VAL A 77 -4.34 7.98 12.62
CA VAL A 77 -3.69 9.18 13.15
C VAL A 77 -4.13 10.46 12.41
N PHE A 78 -4.67 10.34 11.20
CA PHE A 78 -5.11 11.46 10.35
C PHE A 78 -6.63 11.54 10.26
#